data_AF-A0A2E0HQ93-F1
#
_entry.id   AF-A0A2E0HQ93-F1
#
_cell.length_a   1.000
_cell.length_b   1.000
_cell.length_c   1.000
_cell.angle_alpha   90.00
_cell.angle_beta   90.00
_cell.angle_gamma   90.00
#
_symmetry.space_group_name_H-M   'P 1'
#
loop_
_entity.id
_entity.type
_entity.pdbx_description
1 polymer ?
#
loop_
_entity_poly.entity_id
_entity_poly.type
_entity_poly.pdbx_seq_one_letter_code
_entity_poly.pdbx_strand_id
1 'polypeptide(L)'
;MPKSTSAHISQLSHKDIRIRRRALRALFEIDSPNNLESFIPLLNDKDPWFRSKALDAHRMWAPRLNIDSLIPLATHKSIDARRCAANLLEKFTGDTSSVAEILYQDEDNLCKIKASKALIKSDSEGKFTSQLIQSDNDRIKIIALSSDHISKKQLLSCLSDSSNSIKENALSQLSKKNENISEERLSQLLSEGVNPLSIVHFSVENAGDSMIRLANISDSKVRKSLVKILREKYNSTDDDSIKLLIENKCYPVLGRWLQGKKDAASDKLRWQIIENEEVDEIERSRLLERLIGRCNESEIIEKSEGLINSTTSQLLKITAQNLSTAGNSRQL
;
A
#
# COMPACT_ATOMS: atom_id res chain seq x y z
N MET A 1 18.22 23.75 -52.37
CA MET A 1 17.04 24.19 -51.59
C MET A 1 16.59 23.05 -50.70
N PRO A 2 16.50 23.20 -49.37
CA PRO A 2 15.82 22.21 -48.56
C PRO A 2 14.39 22.08 -49.08
N LYS A 3 13.93 20.84 -49.31
CA LYS A 3 12.55 20.61 -49.73
C LYS A 3 11.64 21.11 -48.59
N SER A 4 10.63 21.89 -48.96
CA SER A 4 9.59 22.33 -48.02
C SER A 4 8.96 21.12 -47.31
N THR A 5 8.59 21.26 -46.04
CA THR A 5 7.81 20.26 -45.27
C THR A 5 6.64 19.70 -46.08
N SER A 6 5.94 20.54 -46.85
CA SER A 6 4.84 20.12 -47.72
C SER A 6 5.26 19.12 -48.82
N ALA A 7 6.47 19.28 -49.36
CA ALA A 7 7.01 18.37 -50.36
C ALA A 7 7.42 17.01 -49.77
N HIS A 8 7.77 16.96 -48.49
CA HIS A 8 8.01 15.70 -47.79
C HIS A 8 6.70 15.01 -47.43
N ILE A 9 5.70 15.74 -46.95
CA ILE A 9 4.36 15.20 -46.66
C ILE A 9 3.77 14.51 -47.90
N SER A 10 3.80 15.16 -49.07
CA SER A 10 3.27 14.56 -50.31
C SER A 10 4.03 13.30 -50.76
N GLN A 11 5.30 13.15 -50.38
CA GLN A 11 6.13 11.99 -50.72
C GLN A 11 5.86 10.77 -49.83
N LEU A 12 5.10 10.91 -48.72
CA LEU A 12 4.75 9.78 -47.84
C LEU A 12 3.88 8.72 -48.53
N SER A 13 3.08 9.12 -49.54
CA SER A 13 2.20 8.25 -50.33
C SER A 13 2.79 7.85 -51.69
N HIS A 14 4.06 8.17 -51.95
CA HIS A 14 4.70 7.90 -53.24
C HIS A 14 4.84 6.39 -53.54
N LYS A 15 4.71 5.97 -54.80
CA LYS A 15 4.79 4.53 -55.18
C LYS A 15 6.14 3.86 -54.87
N ASP A 16 7.23 4.61 -54.99
CA ASP A 16 8.58 4.13 -54.65
C ASP A 16 8.84 4.25 -53.13
N ILE A 17 9.03 3.09 -52.49
CA ILE A 17 9.34 2.95 -51.07
C ILE A 17 10.58 3.73 -50.62
N ARG A 18 11.60 3.88 -51.49
CA ARG A 18 12.82 4.64 -51.16
C ARG A 18 12.51 6.12 -50.98
N ILE A 19 11.62 6.67 -51.81
CA ILE A 19 11.16 8.05 -51.71
C ILE A 19 10.33 8.25 -50.44
N ARG A 20 9.39 7.34 -50.14
CA ARG A 20 8.60 7.37 -48.91
C ARG A 20 9.47 7.35 -47.65
N ARG A 21 10.47 6.46 -47.59
CA ARG A 21 11.41 6.35 -46.46
C ARG A 21 12.25 7.62 -46.29
N ARG A 22 12.72 8.23 -47.39
CA ARG A 22 13.48 9.48 -47.35
C ARG A 22 12.61 10.64 -46.84
N ALA A 23 11.37 10.73 -47.31
CA ALA A 23 10.42 11.74 -46.84
C ALA A 23 10.12 11.58 -45.35
N LEU A 24 9.86 10.35 -44.91
CA LEU A 24 9.64 10.05 -43.50
C LEU A 24 10.83 10.47 -42.62
N ARG A 25 12.07 10.11 -43.00
CA ARG A 25 13.28 10.53 -42.26
C ARG A 25 13.41 12.05 -42.20
N ALA A 26 13.21 12.74 -43.31
CA ALA A 26 13.26 14.20 -43.35
C ALA A 26 12.21 14.84 -42.41
N LEU A 27 11.00 14.29 -42.32
CA LEU A 27 9.97 14.79 -41.39
C LEU A 27 10.32 14.57 -39.92
N PHE A 28 11.00 13.46 -39.60
CA PHE A 28 11.55 13.23 -38.26
C PHE A 28 12.71 14.20 -37.94
N GLU A 29 13.61 14.44 -38.90
CA GLU A 29 14.71 15.40 -38.76
C GLU A 29 14.22 16.84 -38.59
N ILE A 30 13.11 17.21 -39.23
CA ILE A 30 12.44 18.51 -39.04
C ILE A 30 11.88 18.66 -37.62
N ASP A 31 11.58 17.57 -36.92
CA ASP A 31 11.04 17.52 -35.55
C ASP A 31 9.92 18.54 -35.27
N SER A 32 8.96 18.65 -36.19
CA SER A 32 7.80 19.52 -36.00
C SER A 32 6.57 18.70 -35.57
N PRO A 33 5.96 18.98 -34.40
CA PRO A 33 4.74 18.29 -33.97
C PRO A 33 3.59 18.41 -34.97
N ASN A 34 3.53 19.51 -35.73
CA ASN A 34 2.53 19.74 -36.77
C ASN A 34 2.60 18.71 -37.91
N ASN A 35 3.69 17.95 -38.03
CA ASN A 35 3.79 16.87 -39.00
C ASN A 35 2.91 15.67 -38.63
N LEU A 36 2.47 15.53 -37.38
CA LEU A 36 1.82 14.32 -36.89
C LEU A 36 0.59 13.92 -37.70
N GLU A 37 -0.22 14.87 -38.16
CA GLU A 37 -1.42 14.62 -38.96
C GLU A 37 -1.08 13.83 -40.25
N SER A 38 0.06 14.11 -40.88
CA SER A 38 0.52 13.41 -42.08
C SER A 38 0.91 11.94 -41.84
N PHE A 39 1.09 11.54 -40.57
CA PHE A 39 1.41 10.16 -40.19
C PHE A 39 0.18 9.31 -39.88
N ILE A 40 -1.01 9.91 -39.72
CA ILE A 40 -2.26 9.18 -39.44
C ILE A 40 -2.56 8.11 -40.51
N PRO A 41 -2.47 8.40 -41.84
CA PRO A 41 -2.70 7.37 -42.86
C PRO A 41 -1.73 6.19 -42.78
N LEU A 42 -0.51 6.41 -42.28
CA LEU A 42 0.52 5.37 -42.17
C LEU A 42 0.22 4.32 -41.09
N LEU A 43 -0.71 4.60 -40.16
CA LEU A 43 -1.22 3.60 -39.21
C LEU A 43 -1.88 2.41 -39.92
N ASN A 44 -2.39 2.62 -41.14
CA ASN A 44 -3.02 1.61 -41.98
C ASN A 44 -2.13 1.13 -43.14
N ASP A 45 -0.84 1.46 -43.13
CA ASP A 45 0.06 1.07 -44.21
C ASP A 45 0.19 -0.46 -44.31
N LYS A 46 0.37 -0.96 -45.54
CA LYS A 46 0.58 -2.39 -45.79
C LYS A 46 1.91 -2.87 -45.21
N ASP A 47 2.95 -2.05 -45.30
CA ASP A 47 4.27 -2.37 -44.76
C ASP A 47 4.31 -2.07 -43.24
N PRO A 48 4.56 -3.09 -42.38
CA PRO A 48 4.64 -2.92 -40.93
C PRO A 48 5.66 -1.87 -40.48
N TRP A 49 6.71 -1.62 -41.27
CA TRP A 49 7.71 -0.61 -40.94
C TRP A 49 7.11 0.80 -40.88
N PHE A 50 6.21 1.14 -41.82
CA PHE A 50 5.54 2.45 -41.81
C PHE A 50 4.52 2.56 -40.67
N ARG A 51 3.80 1.47 -40.35
CA ARG A 51 2.91 1.45 -39.18
C ARG A 51 3.68 1.69 -37.88
N SER A 52 4.82 1.02 -37.71
CA SER A 52 5.71 1.24 -36.56
C SER A 52 6.18 2.69 -36.49
N LYS A 53 6.57 3.28 -37.63
CA LYS A 53 7.02 4.67 -37.67
C LYS A 53 5.91 5.68 -37.42
N ALA A 54 4.67 5.37 -37.78
CA ALA A 54 3.52 6.16 -37.39
C ALA A 54 3.34 6.18 -35.86
N LEU A 55 3.47 5.03 -35.20
CA LEU A 55 3.43 4.97 -33.73
C LEU A 55 4.60 5.73 -33.10
N ASP A 56 5.81 5.64 -33.67
CA ASP A 56 6.98 6.41 -33.21
C ASP A 56 6.71 7.93 -33.30
N ALA A 57 6.10 8.39 -34.41
CA ALA A 57 5.72 9.78 -34.58
C ALA A 57 4.72 10.23 -33.50
N HIS A 58 3.69 9.43 -33.20
CA HIS A 58 2.77 9.73 -32.11
C HIS A 58 3.46 9.79 -30.75
N ARG A 59 4.37 8.85 -30.44
CA ARG A 59 5.14 8.90 -29.18
C ARG A 59 5.99 10.16 -29.05
N MET A 60 6.56 10.62 -30.17
CA MET A 60 7.46 11.77 -30.20
C MET A 60 6.72 13.11 -30.13
N TRP A 61 5.62 13.24 -30.87
CA TRP A 61 4.98 14.53 -31.12
C TRP A 61 3.64 14.72 -30.42
N ALA A 62 2.86 13.68 -30.17
CA ALA A 62 1.54 13.84 -29.54
C ALA A 62 1.62 14.52 -28.16
N PRO A 63 2.60 14.21 -27.27
CA PRO A 63 2.74 14.91 -25.98
C PRO A 63 3.05 16.40 -26.10
N ARG A 64 3.46 16.88 -27.27
CA ARG A 64 3.74 18.31 -27.56
C ARG A 64 2.53 19.01 -28.21
N LEU A 65 1.40 18.31 -28.32
CA LEU A 65 0.13 18.78 -28.89
C LEU A 65 -0.99 18.66 -27.85
N ASN A 66 -2.24 18.88 -28.28
CA ASN A 66 -3.42 18.63 -27.47
C ASN A 66 -3.71 17.11 -27.34
N ILE A 67 -4.57 16.76 -26.36
CA ILE A 67 -4.94 15.37 -26.12
C ILE A 67 -5.67 14.73 -27.32
N ASP A 68 -6.40 15.52 -28.10
CA ASP A 68 -7.14 15.05 -29.28
C ASP A 68 -6.23 14.45 -30.36
N SER A 69 -4.93 14.78 -30.34
CA SER A 69 -3.91 14.13 -31.17
C SER A 69 -3.79 12.61 -30.94
N LEU A 70 -4.34 12.08 -29.84
CA LEU A 70 -4.42 10.65 -29.56
C LEU A 70 -5.69 9.98 -30.10
N ILE A 71 -6.73 10.71 -30.50
CA ILE A 71 -8.00 10.14 -30.99
C ILE A 71 -7.77 9.15 -32.15
N PRO A 72 -6.91 9.43 -33.15
CA PRO A 72 -6.65 8.49 -34.24
C PRO A 72 -6.05 7.15 -33.77
N LEU A 73 -5.31 7.15 -32.66
CA LEU A 73 -4.77 5.94 -32.05
C LEU A 73 -5.80 5.24 -31.17
N ALA A 74 -6.52 5.99 -30.34
CA ALA A 74 -7.48 5.47 -29.36
C ALA A 74 -8.67 4.75 -30.00
N THR A 75 -9.10 5.21 -31.19
CA THR A 75 -10.22 4.62 -31.94
C THR A 75 -9.77 3.63 -33.02
N HIS A 76 -8.47 3.32 -33.10
CA HIS A 76 -7.92 2.51 -34.17
C HIS A 76 -8.25 1.02 -34.02
N LYS A 77 -8.45 0.31 -35.15
CA LYS A 77 -8.67 -1.15 -35.15
C LYS A 77 -7.49 -1.96 -34.61
N SER A 78 -6.27 -1.43 -34.71
CA SER A 78 -5.06 -2.09 -34.20
C SER A 78 -4.94 -1.92 -32.69
N ILE A 79 -4.83 -3.04 -31.98
CA ILE A 79 -4.56 -3.06 -30.54
C ILE A 79 -3.26 -2.32 -30.18
N ASP A 80 -2.21 -2.40 -31.02
CA ASP A 80 -0.94 -1.71 -30.77
C ASP A 80 -1.10 -0.18 -30.79
N ALA A 81 -1.97 0.33 -31.65
CA ALA A 81 -2.29 1.75 -31.72
C ALA A 81 -3.07 2.20 -30.49
N ARG A 82 -4.12 1.46 -30.09
CA ARG A 82 -4.90 1.79 -28.88
C ARG A 82 -4.06 1.71 -27.61
N ARG A 83 -3.22 0.67 -27.48
CA ARG A 83 -2.23 0.58 -26.39
C ARG A 83 -1.20 1.71 -26.44
N CYS A 84 -0.80 2.18 -27.62
CA CYS A 84 0.05 3.36 -27.75
C CYS A 84 -0.63 4.60 -27.18
N ALA A 85 -1.90 4.86 -27.54
CA ALA A 85 -2.68 5.96 -26.97
C ALA A 85 -2.78 5.86 -25.44
N ALA A 86 -3.16 4.68 -24.92
CA ALA A 86 -3.30 4.44 -23.49
C ALA A 86 -2.00 4.67 -22.70
N ASN A 87 -0.86 4.26 -23.27
CA ASN A 87 0.44 4.52 -22.67
C ASN A 87 0.88 5.99 -22.75
N LEU A 88 0.34 6.76 -23.71
CA LEU A 88 0.68 8.16 -23.87
C LEU A 88 -0.16 9.10 -22.98
N LEU A 89 -1.31 8.66 -22.45
CA LEU A 89 -2.15 9.46 -21.55
C LEU A 89 -1.34 10.12 -20.42
N GLU A 90 -0.44 9.38 -19.77
CA GLU A 90 0.38 9.88 -18.66
C GLU A 90 1.38 10.99 -19.06
N LYS A 91 1.62 11.19 -20.35
CA LYS A 91 2.54 12.21 -20.87
C LYS A 91 1.87 13.57 -21.05
N PHE A 92 0.55 13.65 -20.91
CA PHE A 92 -0.20 14.90 -20.98
C PHE A 92 -0.39 15.49 -19.58
N THR A 93 -0.29 16.82 -19.50
CA THR A 93 -0.42 17.58 -18.25
C THR A 93 -1.82 18.12 -18.00
N GLY A 94 -2.63 18.28 -19.06
CA GLY A 94 -4.01 18.76 -18.98
C GLY A 94 -5.04 17.66 -18.70
N ASP A 95 -6.31 18.02 -18.84
CA ASP A 95 -7.41 17.05 -18.77
C ASP A 95 -7.30 16.03 -19.92
N THR A 96 -7.31 14.75 -19.55
CA THR A 96 -7.20 13.62 -20.49
C THR A 96 -8.48 12.80 -20.57
N SER A 97 -9.54 13.24 -19.90
CA SER A 97 -10.78 12.47 -19.74
C SER A 97 -11.42 12.11 -21.07
N SER A 98 -11.41 13.01 -22.06
CA SER A 98 -12.01 12.76 -23.39
C SER A 98 -11.46 11.51 -24.08
N VAL A 99 -10.15 11.31 -24.06
CA VAL A 99 -9.49 10.14 -24.66
C VAL A 99 -9.46 8.95 -23.70
N ALA A 100 -9.33 9.20 -22.39
CA ALA A 100 -9.37 8.13 -21.40
C ALA A 100 -10.73 7.43 -21.37
N GLU A 101 -11.85 8.15 -21.51
CA GLU A 101 -13.18 7.56 -21.60
C GLU A 101 -13.32 6.62 -22.80
N ILE A 102 -12.79 7.00 -23.97
CA ILE A 102 -12.75 6.14 -25.17
C ILE A 102 -12.00 4.84 -24.86
N LEU A 103 -10.80 4.96 -24.29
CA LEU A 103 -9.94 3.81 -23.99
C LEU A 103 -10.46 2.94 -22.85
N TYR A 104 -11.31 3.47 -21.98
CA TYR A 104 -11.98 2.69 -20.93
C TYR A 104 -13.06 1.75 -21.50
N GLN A 105 -13.67 2.11 -22.63
CA GLN A 105 -14.61 1.24 -23.36
C GLN A 105 -13.92 0.20 -24.25
N ASP A 106 -12.58 0.22 -24.36
CA ASP A 106 -11.80 -0.76 -25.13
C ASP A 106 -11.91 -2.16 -24.54
N GLU A 107 -11.93 -3.21 -25.36
CA GLU A 107 -11.92 -4.59 -24.89
C GLU A 107 -10.59 -4.99 -24.21
N ASP A 108 -9.48 -4.32 -24.57
CA ASP A 108 -8.16 -4.62 -24.02
C ASP A 108 -7.99 -4.11 -22.58
N ASN A 109 -7.72 -5.03 -21.66
CA ASN A 109 -7.53 -4.70 -20.24
C ASN A 109 -6.40 -3.70 -19.99
N LEU A 110 -5.34 -3.67 -20.79
CA LEU A 110 -4.26 -2.69 -20.62
C LEU A 110 -4.77 -1.27 -20.91
N CYS A 111 -5.53 -1.10 -21.99
CA CYS A 111 -6.20 0.16 -22.32
C CYS A 111 -7.11 0.61 -21.18
N LYS A 112 -8.01 -0.28 -20.71
CA LYS A 112 -8.90 0.02 -19.58
C LYS A 112 -8.14 0.47 -18.33
N ILE A 113 -7.12 -0.28 -17.91
CA ILE A 113 -6.34 0.01 -16.70
C ILE A 113 -5.62 1.38 -16.80
N LYS A 114 -5.01 1.67 -17.95
CA LYS A 114 -4.31 2.95 -18.18
C LYS A 114 -5.29 4.12 -18.24
N ALA A 115 -6.42 3.93 -18.91
CA ALA A 115 -7.52 4.88 -18.93
C ALA A 115 -8.05 5.16 -17.53
N SER A 116 -8.34 4.14 -16.72
CA SER A 116 -8.83 4.30 -15.35
C SER A 116 -7.90 5.14 -14.48
N LYS A 117 -6.57 4.98 -14.62
CA LYS A 117 -5.60 5.84 -13.91
C LYS A 117 -5.70 7.30 -14.34
N ALA A 118 -5.83 7.55 -15.63
CA ALA A 118 -5.98 8.90 -16.17
C ALA A 118 -7.30 9.53 -15.71
N LEU A 119 -8.41 8.76 -15.74
CA LEU A 119 -9.73 9.19 -15.26
C LEU A 119 -9.70 9.56 -13.79
N ILE A 120 -9.14 8.73 -12.90
CA ILE A 120 -9.03 9.04 -11.46
C ILE A 120 -8.18 10.30 -11.22
N LYS A 121 -7.11 10.50 -11.99
CA LYS A 121 -6.27 11.71 -11.84
C LYS A 121 -7.02 13.00 -12.16
N SER A 122 -7.97 12.95 -13.08
CA SER A 122 -8.80 14.08 -13.51
C SER A 122 -10.18 14.11 -12.81
N ASP A 123 -10.46 13.20 -11.89
CA ASP A 123 -11.79 13.02 -11.28
C ASP A 123 -12.03 13.99 -10.12
N SER A 124 -12.39 15.24 -10.42
CA SER A 124 -12.62 16.27 -9.39
C SER A 124 -13.91 16.09 -8.57
N GLU A 125 -14.85 15.29 -9.05
CA GLU A 125 -16.19 15.14 -8.45
C GLU A 125 -16.48 13.71 -7.97
N GLY A 126 -15.54 12.78 -8.12
CA GLY A 126 -15.75 11.37 -7.75
C GLY A 126 -16.66 10.59 -8.69
N LYS A 127 -16.98 11.14 -9.88
CA LYS A 127 -17.81 10.48 -10.90
C LYS A 127 -17.14 9.21 -11.37
N PHE A 128 -15.88 9.29 -11.78
CA PHE A 128 -15.15 8.13 -12.27
C PHE A 128 -14.82 7.16 -11.14
N THR A 129 -14.54 7.66 -9.94
CA THR A 129 -14.37 6.84 -8.73
C THR A 129 -15.59 5.94 -8.51
N SER A 130 -16.79 6.51 -8.57
CA SER A 130 -18.05 5.79 -8.38
C SER A 130 -18.34 4.78 -9.50
N GLN A 131 -17.91 5.07 -10.73
CA GLN A 131 -18.04 4.15 -11.85
C GLN A 131 -17.04 3.00 -11.78
N LEU A 132 -15.76 3.31 -11.54
CA LEU A 132 -14.65 2.36 -11.61
C LEU A 132 -14.66 1.37 -10.44
N ILE A 133 -15.20 1.74 -9.29
CA ILE A 133 -15.32 0.82 -8.14
C ILE A 133 -16.30 -0.35 -8.41
N GLN A 134 -17.20 -0.19 -9.38
CA GLN A 134 -18.15 -1.23 -9.82
C GLN A 134 -17.58 -2.12 -10.92
N SER A 135 -16.32 -1.91 -11.34
CA SER A 135 -15.69 -2.71 -12.40
C SER A 135 -15.50 -4.15 -11.95
N ASP A 136 -15.68 -5.13 -12.83
CA ASP A 136 -15.34 -6.54 -12.53
C ASP A 136 -13.82 -6.79 -12.47
N ASN A 137 -13.00 -5.82 -12.87
CA ASN A 137 -11.54 -5.95 -12.88
C ASN A 137 -10.95 -5.42 -11.57
N ASP A 138 -10.38 -6.30 -10.76
CA ASP A 138 -9.75 -5.97 -9.48
C ASP A 138 -8.71 -4.83 -9.59
N ARG A 139 -7.90 -4.79 -10.67
CA ARG A 139 -6.91 -3.72 -10.84
C ARG A 139 -7.59 -2.35 -11.03
N ILE A 140 -8.73 -2.32 -11.69
CA ILE A 140 -9.51 -1.09 -11.91
C ILE A 140 -10.17 -0.65 -10.60
N LYS A 141 -10.74 -1.59 -9.84
CA LYS A 141 -11.26 -1.29 -8.49
C LYS A 141 -10.16 -0.74 -7.57
N ILE A 142 -8.96 -1.31 -7.58
CA ILE A 142 -7.81 -0.81 -6.79
C ILE A 142 -7.43 0.62 -7.21
N ILE A 143 -7.46 0.92 -8.51
CA ILE A 143 -7.25 2.29 -8.99
C ILE A 143 -8.33 3.23 -8.44
N ALA A 144 -9.61 2.82 -8.46
CA ALA A 144 -10.69 3.60 -7.88
C ALA A 144 -10.53 3.81 -6.36
N LEU A 145 -10.10 2.79 -5.62
CA LEU A 145 -9.79 2.88 -4.18
C LEU A 145 -8.70 3.91 -3.88
N SER A 146 -7.78 4.18 -4.82
CA SER A 146 -6.73 5.18 -4.62
C SER A 146 -7.21 6.64 -4.75
N SER A 147 -8.47 6.86 -5.13
CA SER A 147 -9.06 8.19 -5.30
C SER A 147 -9.28 8.92 -3.98
N ASP A 148 -8.97 10.21 -3.92
CA ASP A 148 -9.28 11.06 -2.77
C ASP A 148 -10.79 11.28 -2.60
N HIS A 149 -11.57 11.17 -3.68
CA HIS A 149 -13.01 11.35 -3.70
C HIS A 149 -13.82 10.10 -3.29
N ILE A 150 -13.15 8.99 -2.96
CA ILE A 150 -13.86 7.80 -2.52
C ILE A 150 -14.53 8.02 -1.15
N SER A 151 -15.83 7.72 -1.07
CA SER A 151 -16.60 7.90 0.17
C SER A 151 -16.37 6.75 1.16
N LYS A 152 -16.59 7.03 2.45
CA LYS A 152 -16.61 5.98 3.49
C LYS A 152 -17.57 4.83 3.15
N LYS A 153 -18.76 5.15 2.64
CA LYS A 153 -19.76 4.16 2.24
C LYS A 153 -19.23 3.19 1.18
N GLN A 154 -18.53 3.72 0.17
CA GLN A 154 -17.91 2.90 -0.89
C GLN A 154 -16.76 2.04 -0.34
N LEU A 155 -15.93 2.60 0.54
CA LEU A 155 -14.86 1.83 1.19
C LEU A 155 -15.42 0.67 2.02
N LEU A 156 -16.46 0.91 2.81
CA LEU A 156 -17.11 -0.12 3.62
C LEU A 156 -17.76 -1.21 2.76
N SER A 157 -18.37 -0.87 1.61
CA SER A 157 -18.91 -1.89 0.71
C SER A 157 -17.80 -2.77 0.10
N CYS A 158 -16.61 -2.22 -0.16
CA CYS A 158 -15.48 -2.97 -0.70
C CYS A 158 -14.88 -3.98 0.29
N LEU A 159 -15.15 -3.84 1.60
CA LEU A 159 -14.77 -4.87 2.57
C LEU A 159 -15.51 -6.19 2.31
N SER A 160 -16.67 -6.15 1.65
CA SER A 160 -17.49 -7.33 1.30
C SER A 160 -17.17 -7.92 -0.08
N ASP A 161 -16.12 -7.44 -0.74
CA ASP A 161 -15.70 -7.97 -2.03
C ASP A 161 -15.24 -9.43 -1.91
N SER A 162 -15.30 -10.20 -2.99
CA SER A 162 -14.72 -11.56 -3.01
C SER A 162 -13.19 -11.57 -2.87
N SER A 163 -12.51 -10.51 -3.33
CA SER A 163 -11.06 -10.43 -3.41
C SER A 163 -10.46 -9.82 -2.16
N ASN A 164 -9.62 -10.56 -1.44
CA ASN A 164 -8.92 -10.04 -0.26
C ASN A 164 -8.01 -8.86 -0.61
N SER A 165 -7.47 -8.80 -1.82
CA SER A 165 -6.70 -7.64 -2.29
C SER A 165 -7.55 -6.35 -2.29
N ILE A 166 -8.83 -6.43 -2.65
CA ILE A 166 -9.75 -5.27 -2.63
C ILE A 166 -10.02 -4.85 -1.19
N LYS A 167 -10.33 -5.80 -0.32
CA LYS A 167 -10.57 -5.55 1.11
C LYS A 167 -9.37 -4.87 1.76
N GLU A 168 -8.16 -5.38 1.51
CA GLU A 168 -6.91 -4.85 2.07
C GLU A 168 -6.62 -3.42 1.59
N ASN A 169 -6.87 -3.12 0.32
CA ASN A 169 -6.73 -1.76 -0.20
C ASN A 169 -7.80 -0.82 0.39
N ALA A 170 -9.04 -1.29 0.57
CA ALA A 170 -10.09 -0.51 1.23
C ALA A 170 -9.74 -0.21 2.70
N LEU A 171 -9.22 -1.21 3.45
CA LEU A 171 -8.69 -1.02 4.81
C LEU A 171 -7.56 0.00 4.85
N SER A 172 -6.60 -0.07 3.92
CA SER A 172 -5.51 0.91 3.85
C SER A 172 -6.04 2.33 3.64
N GLN A 173 -7.07 2.50 2.82
CA GLN A 173 -7.67 3.81 2.55
C GLN A 173 -8.53 4.32 3.71
N LEU A 174 -9.28 3.45 4.38
CA LEU A 174 -9.99 3.78 5.62
C LEU A 174 -9.02 4.29 6.69
N SER A 175 -7.87 3.62 6.85
CA SER A 175 -6.85 4.02 7.83
C SER A 175 -6.23 5.38 7.48
N LYS A 176 -5.92 5.64 6.20
CA LYS A 176 -5.43 6.96 5.75
C LYS A 176 -6.45 8.09 6.01
N LYS A 177 -7.74 7.78 5.92
CA LYS A 177 -8.84 8.73 6.18
C LYS A 177 -9.25 8.78 7.67
N ASN A 178 -8.59 8.04 8.55
CA ASN A 178 -8.96 7.89 9.97
C ASN A 178 -10.45 7.51 10.16
N GLU A 179 -10.93 6.59 9.32
CA GLU A 179 -12.31 6.13 9.34
C GLU A 179 -12.45 4.83 10.14
N ASN A 180 -13.37 4.82 11.11
CA ASN A 180 -13.59 3.65 11.97
C ASN A 180 -14.35 2.52 11.26
N ILE A 181 -14.11 1.30 11.74
CA ILE A 181 -14.75 0.04 11.32
C ILE A 181 -15.29 -0.66 12.56
N SER A 182 -16.44 -1.31 12.48
CA SER A 182 -17.01 -2.04 13.61
C SER A 182 -16.26 -3.32 13.92
N GLU A 183 -16.26 -3.72 15.18
CA GLU A 183 -15.58 -4.92 15.67
C GLU A 183 -16.11 -6.22 15.03
N GLU A 184 -17.43 -6.31 14.80
CA GLU A 184 -18.03 -7.46 14.11
C GLU A 184 -17.45 -7.62 12.71
N ARG A 185 -17.24 -6.49 12.02
CA ARG A 185 -16.69 -6.50 10.68
C ARG A 185 -15.22 -6.89 10.67
N LEU A 186 -14.42 -6.41 11.62
CA LEU A 186 -13.01 -6.81 11.77
C LEU A 186 -12.88 -8.31 12.03
N SER A 187 -13.73 -8.85 12.92
CA SER A 187 -13.77 -10.28 13.22
C SER A 187 -14.10 -11.12 12.00
N GLN A 188 -15.04 -10.66 11.16
CA GLN A 188 -15.40 -11.31 9.91
C GLN A 188 -14.26 -11.26 8.88
N LEU A 189 -13.54 -10.13 8.76
CA LEU A 189 -12.43 -10.01 7.83
C LEU A 189 -11.28 -10.97 8.20
N LEU A 190 -11.00 -11.15 9.50
CA LEU A 190 -10.03 -12.13 9.97
C LEU A 190 -10.42 -13.56 9.61
N SER A 191 -11.70 -13.93 9.73
CA SER A 191 -12.16 -15.27 9.36
C SER A 191 -12.19 -15.51 7.85
N GLU A 192 -12.38 -14.46 7.05
CA GLU A 192 -12.30 -14.49 5.58
C GLU A 192 -10.84 -14.56 5.05
N GLY A 193 -9.84 -14.60 5.94
CA GLY A 193 -8.44 -14.74 5.56
C GLY A 193 -7.81 -13.46 5.00
N VAL A 194 -8.36 -12.29 5.33
CA VAL A 194 -7.73 -11.00 5.03
C VAL A 194 -6.41 -10.90 5.79
N ASN A 195 -5.38 -10.31 5.16
CA ASN A 195 -4.08 -10.15 5.80
C ASN A 195 -4.20 -9.45 7.17
N PRO A 196 -3.79 -10.12 8.27
CA PRO A 196 -3.86 -9.56 9.62
C PRO A 196 -3.20 -8.19 9.76
N LEU A 197 -2.11 -7.92 9.03
CA LEU A 197 -1.41 -6.62 9.08
C LEU A 197 -2.30 -5.44 8.69
N SER A 198 -3.25 -5.65 7.78
CA SER A 198 -4.18 -4.61 7.33
C SER A 198 -5.25 -4.28 8.37
N ILE A 199 -5.41 -5.14 9.39
CA ILE A 199 -6.45 -5.06 10.43
C ILE A 199 -5.90 -4.49 11.75
N VAL A 200 -4.60 -4.66 12.03
CA VAL A 200 -3.95 -4.29 13.30
C VAL A 200 -4.30 -2.87 13.77
N HIS A 201 -4.29 -1.89 12.86
CA HIS A 201 -4.61 -0.51 13.22
C HIS A 201 -6.02 -0.37 13.80
N PHE A 202 -7.01 -0.92 13.11
CA PHE A 202 -8.42 -0.87 13.50
C PHE A 202 -8.73 -1.71 14.73
N SER A 203 -8.05 -2.85 14.90
CA SER A 203 -8.25 -3.69 16.09
C SER A 203 -7.83 -2.98 17.36
N VAL A 204 -6.73 -2.20 17.30
CA VAL A 204 -6.27 -1.41 18.44
C VAL A 204 -7.24 -0.27 18.75
N GLU A 205 -7.85 0.33 17.74
CA GLU A 205 -8.84 1.40 17.95
C GLU A 205 -10.14 0.90 18.57
N ASN A 206 -10.59 -0.29 18.21
CA ASN A 206 -11.83 -0.85 18.75
C ASN A 206 -11.67 -1.47 20.14
N ALA A 207 -10.45 -1.89 20.52
CA ALA A 207 -10.21 -2.64 21.75
C ALA A 207 -11.19 -3.82 21.92
N GLY A 208 -11.22 -4.73 20.93
CA GLY A 208 -12.15 -5.87 20.88
C GLY A 208 -11.49 -7.23 20.64
N ASP A 209 -12.32 -8.24 20.32
CA ASP A 209 -11.91 -9.64 20.09
C ASP A 209 -10.86 -9.77 18.98
N SER A 210 -10.97 -8.97 17.92
CA SER A 210 -10.00 -8.92 16.83
C SER A 210 -8.59 -8.60 17.32
N MET A 211 -8.44 -7.70 18.29
CA MET A 211 -7.13 -7.38 18.87
C MET A 211 -6.57 -8.55 19.67
N ILE A 212 -7.41 -9.24 20.45
CA ILE A 212 -7.02 -10.43 21.23
C ILE A 212 -6.57 -11.54 20.29
N ARG A 213 -7.34 -11.81 19.21
CA ARG A 213 -6.95 -12.79 18.18
C ARG A 213 -5.59 -12.44 17.58
N LEU A 214 -5.40 -11.20 17.16
CA LEU A 214 -4.14 -10.72 16.58
C LEU A 214 -2.96 -10.80 17.56
N ALA A 215 -3.19 -10.56 18.84
CA ALA A 215 -2.17 -10.69 19.88
C ALA A 215 -1.67 -12.13 20.05
N ASN A 216 -2.54 -13.10 19.82
CA ASN A 216 -2.27 -14.54 19.92
C ASN A 216 -1.76 -15.18 18.63
N ILE A 217 -1.75 -14.44 17.50
CA ILE A 217 -1.17 -14.92 16.25
C ILE A 217 0.35 -15.09 16.39
N SER A 218 0.87 -16.20 15.83
CA SER A 218 2.30 -16.51 15.87
C SER A 218 3.18 -15.62 14.97
N ASP A 219 2.59 -14.90 14.01
CA ASP A 219 3.28 -13.98 13.09
C ASP A 219 4.01 -12.85 13.83
N SER A 220 5.33 -12.78 13.61
CA SER A 220 6.21 -11.79 14.24
C SER A 220 6.01 -10.37 13.71
N LYS A 221 5.64 -10.20 12.43
CA LYS A 221 5.36 -8.90 11.81
C LYS A 221 4.08 -8.31 12.37
N VAL A 222 3.02 -9.11 12.48
CA VAL A 222 1.74 -8.71 13.08
C VAL A 222 1.96 -8.23 14.50
N ARG A 223 2.64 -9.05 15.31
CA ARG A 223 2.96 -8.71 16.69
C ARG A 223 3.82 -7.45 16.82
N LYS A 224 4.82 -7.28 15.96
CA LYS A 224 5.66 -6.07 15.94
C LYS A 224 4.83 -4.83 15.60
N SER A 225 3.93 -4.94 14.61
CA SER A 225 3.05 -3.84 14.22
C SER A 225 2.06 -3.49 15.34
N LEU A 226 1.46 -4.50 15.97
CA LEU A 226 0.53 -4.32 17.10
C LEU A 226 1.21 -3.59 18.27
N VAL A 227 2.37 -4.08 18.71
CA VAL A 227 3.13 -3.45 19.79
C VAL A 227 3.55 -2.02 19.43
N LYS A 228 3.93 -1.76 18.17
CA LYS A 228 4.29 -0.41 17.72
C LYS A 228 3.12 0.56 17.93
N ILE A 229 1.93 0.22 17.41
CA ILE A 229 0.74 1.08 17.52
C ILE A 229 0.33 1.26 18.99
N LEU A 230 0.34 0.19 19.78
CA LEU A 230 0.03 0.26 21.22
C LEU A 230 0.97 1.20 21.98
N ARG A 231 2.28 1.22 21.67
CA ARG A 231 3.25 2.12 22.32
C ARG A 231 3.12 3.56 21.85
N GLU A 232 2.66 3.79 20.63
CA GLU A 232 2.41 5.13 20.10
C GLU A 232 1.14 5.75 20.70
N LYS A 233 0.10 4.93 20.96
CA LYS A 233 -1.19 5.40 21.45
C LYS A 233 -1.35 5.38 22.97
N TYR A 234 -0.79 4.38 23.65
CA TYR A 234 -1.11 4.07 25.05
C TYR A 234 0.11 4.06 25.94
N ASN A 235 0.00 4.78 27.05
CA ASN A 235 1.08 4.96 28.01
C ASN A 235 0.79 4.35 29.38
N SER A 236 -0.48 4.12 29.71
CA SER A 236 -0.93 3.62 31.01
C SER A 236 -1.41 2.17 30.92
N THR A 237 -1.32 1.45 32.04
CA THR A 237 -1.98 0.15 32.20
C THR A 237 -3.50 0.27 32.30
N ASP A 238 -4.01 1.48 32.52
CA ASP A 238 -5.44 1.77 32.61
C ASP A 238 -6.11 2.05 31.27
N ASP A 239 -5.35 2.15 30.19
CA ASP A 239 -5.89 2.33 28.84
C ASP A 239 -6.70 1.08 28.43
N ASP A 240 -7.90 1.27 27.87
CA ASP A 240 -8.87 0.17 27.62
C ASP A 240 -8.28 -0.98 26.79
N SER A 241 -7.50 -0.65 25.75
CA SER A 241 -6.77 -1.64 24.96
C SER A 241 -5.78 -2.47 25.78
N ILE A 242 -5.09 -1.83 26.73
CA ILE A 242 -4.10 -2.50 27.58
C ILE A 242 -4.80 -3.36 28.63
N LYS A 243 -5.87 -2.84 29.27
CA LYS A 243 -6.72 -3.63 30.17
C LYS A 243 -7.24 -4.89 29.51
N LEU A 244 -7.77 -4.78 28.29
CA LEU A 244 -8.28 -5.95 27.57
C LEU A 244 -7.20 -7.01 27.32
N LEU A 245 -5.98 -6.60 26.97
CA LEU A 245 -4.85 -7.52 26.78
C LEU A 245 -4.42 -8.18 28.10
N ILE A 246 -4.51 -7.47 29.23
CA ILE A 246 -4.22 -7.99 30.57
C ILE A 246 -5.26 -9.05 30.95
N GLU A 247 -6.55 -8.72 30.83
CA GLU A 247 -7.68 -9.61 31.14
C GLU A 247 -7.63 -10.91 30.32
N ASN A 248 -7.20 -10.81 29.06
CA ASN A 248 -7.08 -11.94 28.14
C ASN A 248 -5.68 -12.56 28.09
N LYS A 249 -4.82 -12.28 29.10
CA LYS A 249 -3.52 -12.94 29.29
C LYS A 249 -2.60 -12.88 28.06
N CYS A 250 -2.64 -11.78 27.30
CA CYS A 250 -1.85 -11.60 26.06
C CYS A 250 -0.38 -11.22 26.35
N TYR A 251 0.31 -12.02 27.16
CA TYR A 251 1.62 -11.70 27.74
C TYR A 251 2.74 -11.42 26.73
N PRO A 252 2.87 -12.13 25.60
CA PRO A 252 3.93 -11.83 24.63
C PRO A 252 3.84 -10.43 24.01
N VAL A 253 2.62 -9.87 23.92
CA VAL A 253 2.39 -8.49 23.45
C VAL A 253 2.66 -7.51 24.59
N LEU A 254 2.06 -7.77 25.77
CA LEU A 254 2.24 -6.93 26.97
C LEU A 254 3.71 -6.80 27.36
N GLY A 255 4.47 -7.90 27.36
CA GLY A 255 5.88 -7.91 27.71
C GLY A 255 6.73 -7.01 26.81
N ARG A 256 6.38 -6.91 25.52
CA ARG A 256 7.05 -6.00 24.57
C ARG A 256 6.55 -4.56 24.70
N TRP A 257 5.26 -4.36 25.00
CA TRP A 257 4.72 -3.02 25.28
C TRP A 257 5.33 -2.40 26.54
N LEU A 258 5.57 -3.21 27.59
CA LEU A 258 6.26 -2.84 28.84
C LEU A 258 7.74 -2.47 28.66
N GLN A 259 8.34 -2.72 27.49
CA GLN A 259 9.75 -2.46 27.27
C GLN A 259 10.06 -0.95 27.36
N GLY A 260 10.97 -0.60 28.28
CA GLY A 260 11.42 0.77 28.51
C GLY A 260 10.50 1.60 29.42
N LYS A 261 9.35 1.07 29.87
CA LYS A 261 8.47 1.72 30.84
C LYS A 261 9.03 1.60 32.26
N LYS A 262 8.94 2.69 33.03
CA LYS A 262 9.54 2.83 34.37
C LYS A 262 8.55 3.33 35.43
N ASP A 263 7.29 3.51 35.08
CA ASP A 263 6.24 3.89 36.03
C ASP A 263 5.86 2.69 36.92
N ALA A 264 5.43 3.00 38.14
CA ALA A 264 5.09 2.00 39.15
C ALA A 264 3.98 1.03 38.70
N ALA A 265 3.02 1.50 37.90
CA ALA A 265 1.93 0.66 37.41
C ALA A 265 2.43 -0.40 36.41
N SER A 266 3.30 0.01 35.47
CA SER A 266 3.96 -0.89 34.53
C SER A 266 4.91 -1.87 35.24
N ASP A 267 5.62 -1.42 36.27
CA ASP A 267 6.50 -2.29 37.07
C ASP A 267 5.69 -3.33 37.84
N LYS A 268 4.58 -2.92 38.46
CA LYS A 268 3.62 -3.84 39.10
C LYS A 268 3.12 -4.90 38.14
N LEU A 269 2.66 -4.51 36.95
CA LEU A 269 2.22 -5.47 35.93
C LEU A 269 3.35 -6.40 35.47
N ARG A 270 4.57 -5.86 35.30
CA ARG A 270 5.72 -6.68 34.90
C ARG A 270 6.02 -7.77 35.92
N TRP A 271 6.05 -7.44 37.21
CA TRP A 271 6.27 -8.41 38.27
C TRP A 271 5.12 -9.41 38.40
N GLN A 272 3.87 -8.98 38.21
CA GLN A 272 2.72 -9.90 38.13
C GLN A 272 2.89 -10.95 37.02
N ILE A 273 3.47 -10.58 35.87
CA ILE A 273 3.73 -11.53 34.77
C ILE A 273 4.92 -12.43 35.09
N ILE A 274 6.02 -11.88 35.64
CA ILE A 274 7.22 -12.64 36.01
C ILE A 274 6.91 -13.68 37.09
N GLU A 275 6.07 -13.35 38.06
CA GLU A 275 5.72 -14.21 39.20
C GLU A 275 4.63 -15.23 38.82
N ASN A 276 3.95 -15.08 37.68
CA ASN A 276 2.88 -15.98 37.26
C ASN A 276 3.43 -17.27 36.61
N GLU A 277 3.18 -18.42 37.24
CA GLU A 277 3.62 -19.73 36.77
C GLU A 277 2.88 -20.25 35.53
N GLU A 278 1.71 -19.69 35.19
CA GLU A 278 1.00 -20.03 33.95
C GLU A 278 1.66 -19.43 32.70
N VAL A 279 2.59 -18.47 32.87
CA VAL A 279 3.29 -17.82 31.77
C VAL A 279 4.51 -18.64 31.39
N ASP A 280 4.72 -18.80 30.08
CA ASP A 280 5.91 -19.44 29.54
C ASP A 280 7.21 -18.89 30.15
N GLU A 281 8.06 -19.80 30.61
CA GLU A 281 9.28 -19.50 31.36
C GLU A 281 10.23 -18.59 30.58
N ILE A 282 10.26 -18.72 29.24
CA ILE A 282 11.09 -17.89 28.36
C ILE A 282 10.55 -16.45 28.34
N GLU A 283 9.24 -16.24 28.29
CA GLU A 283 8.67 -14.88 28.33
C GLU A 283 8.89 -14.22 29.70
N ARG A 284 8.78 -14.98 30.80
CA ARG A 284 9.12 -14.52 32.15
C ARG A 284 10.59 -14.12 32.25
N SER A 285 11.52 -14.95 31.74
CA SER A 285 12.96 -14.65 31.71
C SER A 285 13.26 -13.38 30.90
N ARG A 286 12.64 -13.22 29.72
CA ARG A 286 12.82 -12.02 28.88
C ARG A 286 12.40 -10.73 29.59
N LEU A 287 11.37 -10.78 30.45
CA LEU A 287 10.95 -9.61 31.22
C LEU A 287 11.98 -9.22 32.28
N LEU A 288 12.62 -10.21 32.93
CA LEU A 288 13.73 -9.97 33.86
C LEU A 288 14.96 -9.40 33.14
N GLU A 289 15.35 -9.98 32.01
CA GLU A 289 16.50 -9.50 31.21
C GLU A 289 16.33 -8.04 30.79
N ARG A 290 15.10 -7.61 30.49
CA ARG A 290 14.80 -6.21 30.15
C ARG A 290 15.02 -5.23 31.31
N LEU A 291 15.17 -5.71 32.55
CA LEU A 291 15.49 -4.89 33.72
C LEU A 291 17.00 -4.69 33.94
N ILE A 292 17.89 -5.29 33.14
CA ILE A 292 19.36 -5.14 33.29
C ILE A 292 19.82 -3.68 33.27
N GLY A 293 19.12 -2.80 32.54
CA GLY A 293 19.40 -1.36 32.54
C GLY A 293 19.06 -0.63 33.85
N ARG A 294 18.30 -1.28 34.74
CA ARG A 294 17.72 -0.74 35.97
C ARG A 294 18.10 -1.57 37.22
N CYS A 295 19.12 -2.43 37.12
CA CYS A 295 19.55 -3.35 38.18
C CYS A 295 20.00 -2.69 39.50
N ASN A 296 20.21 -1.36 39.53
CA ASN A 296 20.59 -0.62 40.73
C ASN A 296 19.40 -0.05 41.51
N GLU A 297 18.18 -0.17 40.99
CA GLU A 297 16.99 0.37 41.67
C GLU A 297 16.57 -0.56 42.81
N SER A 298 16.40 -0.03 44.02
CA SER A 298 16.16 -0.82 45.24
C SER A 298 14.98 -1.79 45.13
N GLU A 299 13.88 -1.36 44.52
CA GLU A 299 12.68 -2.20 44.32
C GLU A 299 12.96 -3.40 43.39
N ILE A 300 13.79 -3.21 42.36
CA ILE A 300 14.18 -4.29 41.44
C ILE A 300 15.10 -5.30 42.14
N ILE A 301 16.01 -4.82 42.98
CA ILE A 301 16.91 -5.67 43.78
C ILE A 301 16.08 -6.55 44.73
N GLU A 302 15.19 -5.93 45.53
CA GLU A 302 14.34 -6.63 46.48
C GLU A 302 13.47 -7.69 45.80
N LYS A 303 12.81 -7.34 44.69
CA LYS A 303 12.00 -8.27 43.91
C LYS A 303 12.82 -9.40 43.27
N SER A 304 14.03 -9.10 42.77
CA SER A 304 14.94 -10.10 42.20
C SER A 304 15.38 -11.12 43.25
N GLU A 305 15.80 -10.66 44.43
CA GLU A 305 16.19 -11.53 45.55
C GLU A 305 15.01 -12.37 46.05
N GLY A 306 13.83 -11.77 46.16
CA GLY A 306 12.59 -12.49 46.47
C GLY A 306 12.28 -13.60 45.46
N LEU A 307 12.48 -13.34 44.17
CA LEU A 307 12.28 -14.33 43.12
C LEU A 307 13.30 -15.48 43.19
N ILE A 308 14.58 -15.19 43.43
CA ILE A 308 15.66 -16.21 43.56
C ILE A 308 15.29 -17.23 44.65
N ASN A 309 14.74 -16.75 45.77
CA ASN A 309 14.40 -17.57 46.92
C ASN A 309 13.09 -18.35 46.75
N SER A 310 12.15 -17.84 45.94
CA SER A 310 10.81 -18.42 45.80
C SER A 310 10.63 -19.30 44.57
N THR A 311 11.33 -19.04 43.47
CA THR A 311 11.11 -19.76 42.22
C THR A 311 11.71 -21.17 42.22
N THR A 312 11.06 -22.11 41.53
CA THR A 312 11.59 -23.46 41.26
C THR A 312 12.34 -23.53 39.93
N SER A 313 12.15 -22.55 39.06
CA SER A 313 12.76 -22.46 37.73
C SER A 313 14.26 -22.15 37.83
N GLN A 314 15.08 -23.00 37.20
CA GLN A 314 16.52 -22.76 37.13
C GLN A 314 16.85 -21.58 36.19
N LEU A 315 16.09 -21.41 35.10
CA LEU A 315 16.28 -20.30 34.17
C LEU A 315 16.04 -18.97 34.88
N LEU A 316 14.92 -18.82 35.59
CA LEU A 316 14.57 -17.58 36.30
C LEU A 316 15.55 -17.29 37.43
N LYS A 317 16.04 -18.31 38.17
CA LYS A 317 17.11 -18.13 39.16
C LYS A 317 18.36 -17.54 38.54
N ILE A 318 18.86 -18.12 37.45
CA ILE A 318 20.07 -17.65 36.77
C ILE A 318 19.84 -16.23 36.25
N THR A 319 18.71 -15.95 35.62
CA THR A 319 18.41 -14.63 35.08
C THR A 319 18.30 -13.56 36.18
N ALA A 320 17.68 -13.88 37.31
CA ALA A 320 17.60 -12.99 38.46
C ALA A 320 18.98 -12.77 39.14
N GLN A 321 19.79 -13.83 39.27
CA GLN A 321 21.18 -13.71 39.77
C GLN A 321 22.05 -12.83 38.86
N ASN A 322 21.91 -12.98 37.54
CA ASN A 322 22.59 -12.14 36.56
C ASN A 322 22.14 -10.68 36.70
N LEU A 323 20.85 -10.43 36.93
CA LEU A 323 20.31 -9.10 37.18
C LEU A 323 20.94 -8.46 38.43
N SER A 324 21.01 -9.19 39.55
CA SER A 324 21.62 -8.70 40.79
C SER A 324 23.13 -8.48 40.66
N THR A 325 23.84 -9.38 39.96
CA THR A 325 25.30 -9.27 39.74
C THR A 325 25.66 -8.09 38.84
N ALA A 326 24.84 -7.83 37.81
CA ALA A 326 25.01 -6.68 36.93
C ALA A 326 24.94 -5.34 37.71
N GLY A 327 24.11 -5.25 38.75
CA GLY A 327 24.04 -4.08 39.62
C GLY A 327 25.34 -3.86 40.39
N ASN A 328 25.84 -4.90 41.05
CA ASN A 328 27.08 -4.85 41.84
C ASN A 328 28.31 -4.46 41.01
N SER A 329 28.41 -4.96 39.77
CA SER A 329 29.53 -4.62 38.87
C SER A 329 29.52 -3.18 38.36
N ARG A 330 28.38 -2.48 38.40
CA ARG A 330 28.24 -1.08 37.96
C ARG A 330 28.41 -0.05 39.08
N GLN A 331 28.52 -0.51 40.33
CA GLN A 331 28.75 0.35 41.49
C GLN A 331 30.25 0.47 41.85
N LEU A 332 31.12 -0.32 41.21
CA LEU A 332 32.59 -0.25 41.28
C LEU A 332 33.14 0.67 40.18
#